data_AF-A0A453H1F4-F1
#
_entry.id   AF-A0A453H1F4-F1
#
_cell.length_a   1.000
_cell.length_b   1.000
_cell.length_c   1.000
_cell.angle_alpha   90.00
_cell.angle_beta   90.00
_cell.angle_gamma   90.00
#
_symmetry.space_group_name_H-M   'P 1'
#
loop_
_entity.id
_entity.type
_entity.pdbx_description
1 polymer ?
#
loop_
_entity_poly.entity_id
_entity_poly.type
_entity_poly.pdbx_seq_one_letter_code
_entity_poly.pdbx_strand_id
1 'polypeptide(L)'
;MIFSFHKSHSGKLTTDYTCFRGMSSAHAIFIAAVSVYLVASTDLFSDRLNGPITFRSSIISTSALGVSVGYFITDLAMIFWLFPSLGGMEYVLHHTLSLVAIAYTMLSGEGQFYTYMILISETTTPEINMRWFLDTAGLKKSSAYLINGILIFVVWLVARIFLFLYVFYHIYLHYSQIMKMHAFGYYLTLTVPSVLFVMNAMWFMKILKGVMKTLSKWS
;
A
#
# COMPACT_ATOMS: atom_id res chain seq x y z
N MET A 1 20.87 0.34 -2.15
CA MET A 1 20.61 1.65 -1.54
C MET A 1 19.12 2.02 -1.62
N ILE A 2 18.24 1.07 -1.27
CA ILE A 2 16.80 1.28 -1.05
C ILE A 2 16.49 1.04 0.42
N PHE A 3 17.28 0.18 1.05
CA PHE A 3 17.32 -0.08 2.48
C PHE A 3 18.75 0.02 2.97
N SER A 4 19.32 1.24 2.94
CA SER A 4 20.62 1.49 3.57
C SER A 4 20.38 1.93 5.01
N PHE A 5 20.01 0.98 5.87
CA PHE A 5 19.93 1.23 7.30
C PHE A 5 21.33 1.10 7.89
N HIS A 6 22.15 2.13 7.69
CA HIS A 6 23.42 2.22 8.37
C HIS A 6 23.52 3.57 9.05
N LYS A 7 23.02 3.62 10.28
CA LYS A 7 23.48 4.51 11.34
C LYS A 7 23.24 3.79 12.67
N SER A 8 24.26 3.83 13.52
CA SER A 8 24.14 3.47 14.93
C SER A 8 23.12 4.42 15.56
N HIS A 9 21.91 3.93 15.81
CA HIS A 9 20.85 4.70 16.49
C HIS A 9 20.90 4.39 17.98
N SER A 10 20.54 5.37 18.82
CA SER A 10 20.39 5.13 20.26
C SER A 10 19.32 4.07 20.51
N GLY A 11 19.41 3.34 21.63
CA GLY A 11 18.49 2.23 21.94
C GLY A 11 17.00 2.61 21.87
N LYS A 12 16.66 3.87 22.21
CA LYS A 12 15.29 4.39 22.15
C LYS A 12 14.77 4.49 20.70
N LEU A 13 15.58 5.03 19.79
CA LEU A 13 15.23 5.13 18.37
C LEU A 13 15.00 3.73 17.75
N THR A 14 15.83 2.74 18.09
CA THR A 14 15.67 1.36 17.59
C THR A 14 14.36 0.72 18.05
N THR A 15 13.93 0.99 19.29
CA THR A 15 12.63 0.55 19.81
C THR A 15 11.47 1.21 19.07
N ASP A 16 11.55 2.52 18.82
CA ASP A 16 10.53 3.27 18.10
C ASP A 16 10.35 2.72 16.67
N TYR A 17 11.46 2.45 15.95
CA TYR A 17 11.41 1.83 14.61
C TYR A 17 10.78 0.43 14.63
N THR A 18 11.10 -0.38 15.64
CA THR A 18 10.61 -1.76 15.76
C THR A 18 9.11 -1.78 16.02
N CYS A 19 8.64 -0.97 16.99
CA CYS A 19 7.23 -0.83 17.31
C CYS A 19 6.44 -0.33 16.10
N PHE A 20 6.94 0.72 15.45
CA PHE A 20 6.33 1.30 14.26
C PHE A 20 6.14 0.28 13.13
N ARG A 21 7.20 -0.47 12.79
CA ARG A 21 7.13 -1.53 11.77
C ARG A 21 6.20 -2.68 12.16
N GLY A 22 6.10 -3.01 13.44
CA GLY A 22 5.14 -3.98 13.95
C GLY A 22 3.69 -3.53 13.75
N MET A 23 3.37 -2.30 14.16
CA MET A 23 2.04 -1.71 13.96
C MET A 23 1.69 -1.59 12.47
N SER A 24 2.65 -1.18 11.64
CA SER A 24 2.50 -1.08 10.19
C SER A 24 2.17 -2.43 9.54
N SER A 25 2.89 -3.49 9.91
CA SER A 25 2.57 -4.85 9.44
C SER A 25 1.18 -5.32 9.90
N ALA A 26 0.79 -5.04 11.15
CA ALA A 26 -0.51 -5.43 11.68
C ALA A 26 -1.66 -4.74 10.93
N HIS A 27 -1.55 -3.43 10.71
CA HIS A 27 -2.52 -2.68 9.91
C HIS A 27 -2.59 -3.22 8.48
N ALA A 28 -1.43 -3.41 7.84
CA ALA A 28 -1.35 -3.88 6.47
C ALA A 28 -2.02 -5.24 6.28
N ILE A 29 -1.78 -6.20 7.18
CA ILE A 29 -2.44 -7.51 7.19
C ILE A 29 -3.95 -7.35 7.35
N PHE A 30 -4.39 -6.55 8.32
CA PHE A 30 -5.81 -6.29 8.56
C PHE A 30 -6.50 -5.70 7.32
N ILE A 31 -5.99 -4.60 6.78
CA ILE A 31 -6.67 -3.88 5.70
C ILE A 31 -6.60 -4.66 4.39
N ALA A 32 -5.50 -5.36 4.11
CA ALA A 32 -5.39 -6.22 2.94
C ALA A 32 -6.41 -7.38 3.00
N ALA A 33 -6.53 -8.05 4.16
CA ALA A 33 -7.47 -9.14 4.34
C ALA A 33 -8.92 -8.67 4.19
N VAL A 34 -9.27 -7.52 4.80
CA VAL A 34 -10.59 -6.93 4.67
C VAL A 34 -10.86 -6.50 3.21
N SER A 35 -9.87 -5.91 2.54
CA SER A 35 -10.00 -5.49 1.13
C SER A 35 -10.30 -6.67 0.22
N VAL A 36 -9.52 -7.76 0.34
CA VAL A 36 -9.75 -8.99 -0.43
C VAL A 36 -11.12 -9.58 -0.10
N TYR A 37 -11.48 -9.65 1.19
CA TYR A 37 -12.78 -10.18 1.61
C TYR A 37 -13.95 -9.38 1.00
N LEU A 38 -13.92 -8.05 1.10
CA LEU A 38 -14.99 -7.21 0.56
C LEU A 38 -15.08 -7.26 -0.97
N VAL A 39 -13.95 -7.21 -1.66
CA VAL A 39 -13.90 -7.20 -3.13
C VAL A 39 -14.23 -8.57 -3.73
N ALA A 40 -13.67 -9.66 -3.19
CA ALA A 40 -13.73 -10.98 -3.82
C ALA A 40 -14.79 -11.91 -3.21
N SER A 41 -15.12 -11.73 -1.93
CA SER A 41 -15.94 -12.69 -1.18
C SER A 41 -17.33 -12.18 -0.81
N THR A 42 -17.61 -10.88 -0.96
CA THR A 42 -18.94 -10.32 -0.68
C THR A 42 -19.63 -9.83 -1.94
N ASP A 43 -20.96 -9.74 -1.90
CA ASP A 43 -21.73 -9.17 -3.02
C ASP A 43 -21.63 -7.64 -3.12
N LEU A 44 -20.99 -6.96 -2.16
CA LEU A 44 -20.93 -5.49 -2.08
C LEU A 44 -20.47 -4.85 -3.40
N PHE A 45 -19.49 -5.48 -4.05
CA PHE A 45 -18.92 -5.02 -5.32
C PHE A 45 -19.17 -5.99 -6.48
N SER A 46 -20.13 -6.91 -6.33
CA SER A 46 -20.51 -7.88 -7.37
C SER A 46 -21.38 -7.25 -8.45
N ASP A 47 -21.20 -7.67 -9.70
CA ASP A 47 -22.06 -7.28 -10.83
C ASP A 47 -23.53 -7.71 -10.67
N ARG A 48 -23.82 -8.61 -9.71
CA ARG A 48 -25.18 -9.05 -9.38
C ARG A 48 -26.05 -7.94 -8.76
N LEU A 49 -25.44 -6.98 -8.08
CA LEU A 49 -26.18 -5.86 -7.51
C LEU A 49 -26.45 -4.81 -8.59
N ASN A 50 -27.65 -4.22 -8.54
CA ASN A 50 -28.01 -3.12 -9.43
C ASN A 50 -27.38 -1.79 -8.96
N GLY A 51 -27.13 -0.89 -9.91
CA GLY A 51 -26.61 0.46 -9.64
C GLY A 51 -25.08 0.57 -9.77
N PRO A 52 -24.56 1.81 -9.75
CA PRO A 52 -23.15 2.06 -10.01
C PRO A 52 -22.24 1.57 -8.87
N ILE A 53 -21.19 0.82 -9.21
CA ILE A 53 -20.21 0.25 -8.25
C ILE A 53 -19.49 1.35 -7.47
N THR A 54 -19.36 2.54 -8.05
CA THR A 54 -18.73 3.71 -7.44
C THR A 54 -19.51 4.32 -6.27
N PHE A 55 -20.77 3.94 -6.06
CA PHE A 55 -21.61 4.46 -4.96
C PHE A 55 -21.96 3.39 -3.93
N ARG A 56 -21.30 2.23 -3.99
CA ARG A 56 -21.58 1.10 -3.09
C ARG A 56 -20.68 1.18 -1.86
N SER A 57 -21.32 1.16 -0.71
CA SER A 57 -20.67 1.13 0.60
C SER A 57 -21.57 0.42 1.61
N SER A 58 -20.99 0.01 2.73
CA SER A 58 -21.70 -0.53 3.89
C SER A 58 -21.09 0.02 5.17
N ILE A 59 -21.78 -0.14 6.30
CA ILE A 59 -21.23 0.27 7.60
C ILE A 59 -19.90 -0.45 7.91
N ILE A 60 -19.78 -1.73 7.53
CA ILE A 60 -18.58 -2.53 7.76
C ILE A 60 -17.42 -2.00 6.92
N SER A 61 -17.67 -1.70 5.64
CA SER A 61 -16.62 -1.18 4.77
C SER A 61 -16.20 0.23 5.21
N THR A 62 -17.13 1.14 5.43
CA THR A 62 -16.82 2.48 5.94
C THR A 62 -16.05 2.45 7.27
N SER A 63 -16.39 1.53 8.18
CA SER A 63 -15.68 1.36 9.46
C SER A 63 -14.23 0.89 9.27
N ALA A 64 -13.98 -0.05 8.35
CA ALA A 64 -12.63 -0.51 8.03
C ALA A 64 -11.77 0.58 7.38
N LEU A 65 -12.37 1.44 6.55
CA LEU A 65 -11.69 2.64 6.04
C LEU A 65 -11.37 3.61 7.19
N GLY A 66 -12.25 3.76 8.18
CA GLY A 66 -11.98 4.57 9.39
C GLY A 66 -10.77 4.11 10.19
N VAL A 67 -10.60 2.80 10.38
CA VAL A 67 -9.37 2.24 10.97
C VAL A 67 -8.14 2.63 10.14
N SER A 68 -8.27 2.60 8.82
CA SER A 68 -7.18 2.97 7.90
C SER A 68 -6.88 4.46 7.92
N VAL A 69 -7.87 5.34 7.97
CA VAL A 69 -7.66 6.78 8.14
C VAL A 69 -6.88 7.06 9.42
N GLY A 70 -7.30 6.47 10.54
CA GLY A 70 -6.59 6.61 11.82
C GLY A 70 -5.14 6.17 11.74
N TYR A 71 -4.89 4.98 11.15
CA TYR A 71 -3.53 4.47 10.94
C TYR A 71 -2.70 5.40 10.03
N PHE A 72 -3.22 5.82 8.87
CA PHE A 72 -2.47 6.66 7.94
C PHE A 72 -2.13 8.04 8.53
N ILE A 73 -2.98 8.59 9.42
CA ILE A 73 -2.64 9.80 10.19
C ILE A 73 -1.45 9.51 11.13
N THR A 74 -1.48 8.40 11.87
CA THR A 74 -0.37 7.99 12.74
C THR A 74 0.91 7.75 11.93
N ASP A 75 0.82 7.10 10.77
CA ASP A 75 1.94 6.84 9.87
C ASP A 75 2.58 8.14 9.39
N LEU A 76 1.75 9.10 8.95
CA LEU A 76 2.23 10.39 8.47
C LEU A 76 2.88 11.21 9.60
N ALA A 77 2.30 11.19 10.80
CA ALA A 77 2.89 11.82 11.98
C ALA A 77 4.26 11.21 12.33
N MET A 78 4.40 9.89 12.28
CA MET A 78 5.65 9.19 12.52
C MET A 78 6.69 9.47 11.43
N ILE A 79 6.29 9.52 10.17
CA ILE A 79 7.16 9.89 9.04
C ILE A 79 7.74 11.28 9.27
N PHE A 80 6.92 12.27 9.67
CA PHE A 80 7.41 13.61 9.98
C PHE A 80 8.30 13.65 11.22
N TRP A 81 7.93 12.92 12.29
CA TRP A 81 8.70 12.88 13.53
C TRP A 81 10.11 12.30 13.33
N LEU A 82 10.23 11.27 12.50
CA LEU A 82 11.50 10.58 12.22
C LEU A 82 12.12 11.00 10.88
N PHE A 83 11.62 12.05 10.23
CA PHE A 83 12.09 12.48 8.91
C PHE A 83 13.58 12.88 8.96
N PRO A 84 14.42 12.49 7.98
CA PRO A 84 14.16 11.66 6.80
C PRO A 84 14.48 10.15 6.99
N SER A 85 14.56 9.66 8.22
CA SER A 85 15.10 8.33 8.54
C SER A 85 14.17 7.17 8.17
N LEU A 86 12.85 7.41 8.12
CA LEU A 86 11.85 6.42 7.70
C LEU A 86 11.66 6.34 6.17
N GLY A 87 12.10 7.36 5.42
CA GLY A 87 11.91 7.46 3.98
C GLY A 87 12.11 8.89 3.46
N GLY A 88 12.22 9.02 2.14
CA GLY A 88 12.29 10.32 1.47
C GLY A 88 10.92 10.95 1.24
N MET A 89 10.90 12.07 0.51
CA MET A 89 9.67 12.80 0.17
C MET A 89 8.65 11.95 -0.59
N GLU A 90 9.08 10.89 -1.27
CA GLU A 90 8.17 9.94 -1.92
C GLU A 90 7.24 9.25 -0.92
N TYR A 91 7.70 8.98 0.32
CA TYR A 91 6.85 8.36 1.35
C TYR A 91 5.84 9.37 1.88
N VAL A 92 6.26 10.62 2.12
CA VAL A 92 5.35 11.70 2.53
C VAL A 92 4.24 11.87 1.49
N LEU A 93 4.60 11.93 0.20
CA LEU A 93 3.64 12.05 -0.89
C LEU A 93 2.70 10.85 -0.96
N HIS A 94 3.24 9.63 -0.86
CA HIS A 94 2.47 8.38 -0.87
C HIS A 94 1.40 8.38 0.23
N HIS A 95 1.81 8.56 1.48
CA HIS A 95 0.91 8.50 2.62
C HIS A 95 -0.08 9.66 2.64
N THR A 96 0.31 10.86 2.18
CA THR A 96 -0.61 12.00 2.09
C THR A 96 -1.69 11.76 1.04
N LEU A 97 -1.33 11.32 -0.18
CA LEU A 97 -2.30 11.03 -1.23
C LEU A 97 -3.24 9.89 -0.84
N SER A 98 -2.69 8.81 -0.27
CA SER A 98 -3.48 7.70 0.25
C SER A 98 -4.44 8.15 1.35
N LEU A 99 -3.98 8.93 2.33
CA LEU A 99 -4.81 9.45 3.41
C LEU A 99 -5.98 10.28 2.89
N VAL A 100 -5.72 11.21 1.95
CA VAL A 100 -6.76 12.06 1.36
C VAL A 100 -7.80 11.20 0.61
N ALA A 101 -7.36 10.21 -0.17
CA ALA A 101 -8.27 9.33 -0.91
C ALA A 101 -9.10 8.44 0.03
N ILE A 102 -8.46 7.80 1.01
CA ILE A 102 -9.15 6.92 1.97
C ILE A 102 -10.14 7.74 2.80
N ALA A 103 -9.76 8.91 3.31
CA ALA A 103 -10.64 9.79 4.07
C ALA A 103 -11.84 10.26 3.22
N TYR A 104 -11.61 10.64 1.97
CA TYR A 104 -12.70 10.98 1.05
C TYR A 104 -13.69 9.83 0.87
N THR A 105 -13.20 8.63 0.54
CA THR A 105 -14.07 7.46 0.28
C THR A 105 -14.78 6.95 1.52
N MET A 106 -14.17 7.13 2.71
CA MET A 106 -14.81 6.88 3.99
C MET A 106 -15.97 7.86 4.23
N LEU A 107 -15.73 9.17 4.06
CA LEU A 107 -16.69 10.22 4.41
C LEU A 107 -17.84 10.34 3.40
N SER A 108 -17.56 10.14 2.11
CA SER A 108 -18.56 10.25 1.04
C SER A 108 -19.30 8.95 0.74
N GLY A 109 -18.69 7.80 1.05
CA GLY A 109 -19.18 6.49 0.61
C GLY A 109 -18.93 6.20 -0.89
N GLU A 110 -18.34 7.15 -1.63
CA GLU A 110 -18.04 6.96 -3.05
C GLU A 110 -16.66 6.33 -3.25
N GLY A 111 -16.48 5.59 -4.35
CA GLY A 111 -15.20 5.07 -4.80
C GLY A 111 -14.59 3.97 -3.92
N GLN A 112 -15.34 3.42 -2.94
CA GLN A 112 -14.81 2.43 -2.00
C GLN A 112 -14.23 1.20 -2.70
N PHE A 113 -14.83 0.74 -3.80
CA PHE A 113 -14.30 -0.36 -4.61
C PHE A 113 -12.84 -0.10 -5.03
N TYR A 114 -12.55 1.05 -5.62
CA TYR A 114 -11.21 1.40 -6.07
C TYR A 114 -10.25 1.59 -4.91
N THR A 115 -10.70 2.18 -3.80
CA THR A 115 -9.89 2.30 -2.58
C THR A 115 -9.50 0.92 -2.05
N TYR A 116 -10.44 -0.03 -1.92
CA TYR A 116 -10.13 -1.38 -1.46
C TYR A 116 -9.22 -2.14 -2.42
N MET A 117 -9.46 -2.03 -3.72
CA MET A 117 -8.56 -2.59 -4.73
C MET A 117 -7.13 -2.09 -4.55
N ILE A 118 -6.94 -0.79 -4.30
CA ILE A 118 -5.61 -0.22 -4.07
C ILE A 118 -5.05 -0.63 -2.70
N LEU A 119 -5.87 -0.74 -1.66
CA LEU A 119 -5.44 -1.15 -0.32
C LEU A 119 -4.97 -2.61 -0.24
N ILE A 120 -5.35 -3.48 -1.19
CA ILE A 120 -4.70 -4.81 -1.34
C ILE A 120 -3.19 -4.66 -1.56
N SER A 121 -2.70 -3.54 -2.09
CA SER A 121 -1.25 -3.30 -2.22
C SER A 121 -0.50 -3.16 -0.90
N GLU A 122 -1.20 -2.95 0.22
CA GLU A 122 -0.61 -3.02 1.57
C GLU A 122 -0.10 -4.42 1.91
N THR A 123 -0.53 -5.46 1.16
CA THR A 123 0.06 -6.81 1.26
C THR A 123 1.56 -6.86 1.11
N THR A 124 2.22 -5.85 0.53
CA THR A 124 3.70 -5.81 0.42
C THR A 124 4.41 -5.27 1.68
N THR A 125 3.68 -4.56 2.53
CA THR A 125 4.23 -3.85 3.70
C THR A 125 4.83 -4.81 4.74
N PRO A 126 4.18 -5.93 5.10
CA PRO A 126 4.75 -6.92 6.01
C PRO A 126 6.10 -7.49 5.52
N GLU A 127 6.26 -7.71 4.22
CA GLU A 127 7.47 -8.30 3.63
C GLU A 127 8.62 -7.30 3.65
N ILE A 128 8.34 -6.01 3.39
CA ILE A 128 9.32 -4.93 3.51
C ILE A 128 9.77 -4.80 4.98
N ASN A 129 8.83 -4.86 5.92
CA ASN A 129 9.13 -4.83 7.35
C ASN A 129 9.92 -6.07 7.79
N MET A 130 9.58 -7.25 7.29
CA MET A 130 10.30 -8.49 7.57
C MET A 130 11.73 -8.45 7.01
N ARG A 131 11.93 -7.91 5.80
CA ARG A 131 13.27 -7.66 5.23
C ARG A 131 14.12 -6.80 6.17
N TRP A 132 13.51 -5.75 6.73
CA TRP A 132 14.16 -4.87 7.69
C TRP A 132 14.54 -5.60 8.98
N PHE A 133 13.62 -6.39 9.56
CA PHE A 133 13.91 -7.17 10.76
C PHE A 133 15.06 -8.15 10.56
N LEU A 134 15.07 -8.87 9.43
CA LEU A 134 16.16 -9.77 9.07
C LEU A 134 17.49 -9.04 8.84
N ASP A 135 17.47 -7.84 8.26
CA ASP A 135 18.65 -6.99 8.10
C ASP A 135 19.23 -6.57 9.47
N THR A 136 18.38 -6.00 10.33
CA THR A 136 18.74 -5.52 11.67
C THR A 136 19.24 -6.66 12.57
N ALA A 137 18.70 -7.87 12.41
CA ALA A 137 19.18 -9.07 13.12
C ALA A 137 20.49 -9.66 12.56
N GLY A 138 21.10 -9.04 11.54
CA GLY A 138 22.34 -9.53 10.92
C GLY A 138 22.14 -10.75 10.00
N LEU A 139 20.90 -11.08 9.62
CA LEU A 139 20.54 -12.31 8.91
C LEU A 139 20.55 -12.17 7.38
N LYS A 140 21.30 -11.22 6.80
CA LYS A 140 21.37 -11.00 5.34
C LYS A 140 21.82 -12.21 4.52
N LYS A 141 22.58 -13.12 5.14
CA LYS A 141 23.10 -14.34 4.50
C LYS A 141 22.20 -15.56 4.68
N SER A 142 21.07 -15.42 5.36
CA SER A 142 20.14 -16.53 5.63
C SER A 142 19.27 -16.86 4.41
N SER A 143 18.79 -18.11 4.35
CA SER A 143 17.75 -18.53 3.39
C SER A 143 16.46 -17.74 3.57
N ALA A 144 16.09 -17.39 4.82
CA ALA A 144 14.93 -16.55 5.12
C ALA A 144 15.02 -15.18 4.43
N TYR A 145 16.19 -14.53 4.44
CA TYR A 145 16.40 -13.27 3.75
C TYR A 145 16.30 -13.42 2.23
N LEU A 146 16.81 -14.52 1.67
CA LEU A 146 16.65 -14.80 0.23
C LEU A 146 15.17 -14.98 -0.15
N ILE A 147 14.46 -15.87 0.55
CA ILE A 147 13.04 -16.17 0.32
C ILE A 147 12.19 -14.91 0.44
N ASN A 148 12.38 -14.12 1.49
CA ASN A 148 11.67 -12.85 1.66
C ASN A 148 11.93 -11.89 0.48
N GLY A 149 13.13 -11.87 -0.09
CA GLY A 149 13.43 -11.05 -1.28
C GLY A 149 12.67 -11.49 -2.53
N ILE A 150 12.54 -12.80 -2.74
CA ILE A 150 11.75 -13.37 -3.84
C ILE A 150 10.26 -13.03 -3.63
N LEU A 151 9.76 -13.18 -2.40
CA LEU A 151 8.39 -12.82 -2.05
C LEU A 151 8.11 -11.34 -2.31
N ILE A 152 8.99 -10.43 -1.88
CA ILE A 152 8.85 -8.99 -2.18
C ILE A 152 8.71 -8.76 -3.69
N PHE A 153 9.55 -9.39 -4.51
CA PHE A 153 9.49 -9.24 -5.95
C PHE A 153 8.14 -9.71 -6.53
N VAL A 154 7.69 -10.91 -6.16
CA VAL A 154 6.45 -11.51 -6.66
C VAL A 154 5.22 -10.74 -6.20
N VAL A 155 5.11 -10.49 -4.89
CA VAL A 155 3.95 -9.78 -4.30
C VAL A 155 3.88 -8.36 -4.84
N TRP A 156 5.02 -7.67 -5.03
CA TRP A 156 5.03 -6.34 -5.64
C TRP A 156 4.53 -6.35 -7.08
N LEU A 157 4.99 -7.30 -7.91
CA LEU A 157 4.54 -7.41 -9.30
C LEU A 157 3.02 -7.61 -9.36
N VAL A 158 2.47 -8.51 -8.54
CA VAL A 158 1.04 -8.80 -8.54
C VAL A 158 0.24 -7.64 -7.95
N ALA A 159 0.52 -7.24 -6.71
CA ALA A 159 -0.30 -6.31 -5.94
C ALA A 159 -0.09 -4.84 -6.29
N ARG A 160 1.05 -4.46 -6.88
CA ARG A 160 1.39 -3.05 -7.17
C ARG A 160 1.56 -2.74 -8.65
N ILE A 161 1.76 -3.74 -9.51
CA ILE A 161 1.81 -3.55 -10.98
C ILE A 161 0.53 -4.07 -11.63
N PHE A 162 0.29 -5.38 -11.60
CA PHE A 162 -0.86 -5.97 -12.30
C PHE A 162 -2.20 -5.52 -11.73
N LEU A 163 -2.32 -5.41 -10.41
CA LEU A 163 -3.52 -4.90 -9.77
C LEU A 163 -3.85 -3.46 -10.20
N PHE A 164 -2.84 -2.60 -10.32
CA PHE A 164 -3.03 -1.21 -10.77
C PHE A 164 -3.44 -1.16 -12.25
N LEU A 165 -2.85 -2.00 -13.11
CA LEU A 165 -3.29 -2.14 -14.50
C LEU A 165 -4.77 -2.56 -14.58
N TYR A 166 -5.18 -3.51 -13.74
CA TYR A 166 -6.59 -3.89 -13.63
C TYR A 166 -7.46 -2.73 -13.14
N VAL A 167 -7.04 -1.96 -12.13
CA VAL A 167 -7.77 -0.78 -11.66
C VAL A 167 -7.95 0.24 -12.78
N PHE A 168 -6.92 0.54 -13.57
CA PHE A 168 -7.06 1.45 -14.72
C PHE A 168 -8.01 0.92 -15.79
N TYR A 169 -7.93 -0.37 -16.10
CA TYR A 169 -8.85 -1.02 -17.02
C TYR A 169 -10.31 -0.93 -16.52
N HIS A 170 -10.54 -1.19 -15.24
CA HIS A 170 -11.86 -1.09 -14.63
C HIS A 170 -12.37 0.36 -14.59
N ILE A 171 -11.51 1.33 -14.29
CA ILE A 171 -11.83 2.75 -14.39
C ILE A 171 -12.28 3.12 -15.80
N TYR A 172 -11.58 2.63 -16.82
CA TYR A 172 -11.92 2.87 -18.22
C TYR A 172 -13.31 2.31 -18.56
N LEU A 173 -13.60 1.07 -18.18
CA LEU A 173 -14.91 0.45 -18.43
C LEU A 173 -16.07 1.15 -17.69
N HIS A 174 -15.81 1.61 -16.46
CA HIS A 174 -16.82 2.22 -15.60
C HIS A 174 -16.74 3.75 -15.54
N TYR A 175 -16.10 4.37 -16.54
CA TYR A 175 -15.86 5.81 -16.56
C TYR A 175 -17.15 6.65 -16.43
N SER A 176 -18.24 6.20 -17.06
CA SER A 176 -19.56 6.85 -16.97
C SER A 176 -20.14 6.88 -15.54
N GLN A 177 -19.72 5.97 -14.66
CA GLN A 177 -20.11 5.96 -13.25
C GLN A 177 -19.23 6.90 -12.42
N ILE A 178 -17.95 7.02 -12.77
CA ILE A 178 -17.00 7.94 -12.13
C ILE A 178 -17.37 9.39 -12.44
N MET A 179 -17.85 9.67 -13.65
CA MET A 179 -18.38 10.99 -14.04
C MET A 179 -19.57 11.48 -13.20
N LYS A 180 -20.25 10.58 -12.49
CA LYS A 180 -21.39 10.92 -11.63
C LYS A 180 -20.99 11.23 -10.19
N MET A 181 -19.77 10.86 -9.78
CA MET A 181 -19.25 11.13 -8.43
C MET A 181 -19.10 12.63 -8.20
N HIS A 182 -18.93 13.04 -6.94
CA HIS A 182 -18.55 14.43 -6.68
C HIS A 182 -17.26 14.78 -7.43
N ALA A 183 -17.12 16.05 -7.84
CA ALA A 183 -15.96 16.52 -8.60
C ALA A 183 -14.62 16.16 -7.92
N PHE A 184 -14.56 16.27 -6.59
CA PHE A 184 -13.37 15.88 -5.83
C PHE A 184 -13.08 14.37 -5.93
N GLY A 185 -14.10 13.51 -5.77
CA GLY A 185 -13.97 12.06 -5.92
C GLY A 185 -13.60 11.62 -7.34
N TYR A 186 -14.15 12.29 -8.36
CA TYR A 186 -13.78 12.12 -9.76
C TYR A 186 -12.27 12.34 -9.94
N TYR A 187 -11.75 13.49 -9.50
CA TYR A 187 -10.31 13.78 -9.64
C TYR A 187 -9.44 12.83 -8.83
N LEU A 188 -9.83 12.49 -7.60
CA LEU A 188 -9.08 11.56 -6.77
C LEU A 188 -8.99 10.17 -7.42
N THR A 189 -10.10 9.66 -7.97
CA THR A 189 -10.16 8.33 -8.61
C THR A 189 -9.25 8.24 -9.83
N LEU A 190 -9.02 9.34 -10.55
CA LEU A 190 -8.12 9.34 -11.71
C LEU A 190 -6.66 9.64 -11.33
N THR A 191 -6.43 10.60 -10.44
CA THR A 191 -5.09 11.13 -10.16
C THR A 191 -4.33 10.27 -9.16
N VAL A 192 -4.95 9.85 -8.06
CA VAL A 192 -4.26 9.11 -6.99
C VAL A 192 -3.73 7.76 -7.50
N PRO A 193 -4.52 6.89 -8.18
CA PRO A 193 -3.99 5.63 -8.68
C PRO A 193 -2.87 5.84 -9.70
N SER A 194 -2.95 6.89 -10.53
CA SER A 194 -1.92 7.25 -11.51
C SER A 194 -0.59 7.60 -10.85
N VAL A 195 -0.60 8.50 -9.86
CA VAL A 195 0.62 8.90 -9.14
C VAL A 195 1.20 7.71 -8.36
N LEU A 196 0.34 6.96 -7.66
CA LEU A 196 0.74 5.76 -6.95
C LEU A 196 1.36 4.70 -7.87
N PHE A 197 0.83 4.51 -9.07
CA PHE A 197 1.39 3.57 -10.05
C PHE A 197 2.79 3.97 -10.51
N VAL A 198 3.02 5.26 -10.80
CA VAL A 198 4.35 5.76 -11.17
C VAL A 198 5.36 5.48 -10.06
N MET A 199 4.99 5.75 -8.81
CA MET A 199 5.84 5.48 -7.64
C MET A 199 6.09 3.97 -7.48
N ASN A 200 5.05 3.15 -7.63
CA ASN A 200 5.14 1.68 -7.58
C ASN A 200 6.08 1.13 -8.67
N ALA A 201 6.04 1.67 -9.88
CA ALA A 201 6.94 1.30 -10.97
C ALA A 201 8.39 1.72 -10.65
N MET A 202 8.61 2.93 -10.14
CA MET A 202 9.94 3.39 -9.72
C MET A 202 10.54 2.48 -8.63
N TRP A 203 9.76 2.11 -7.62
CA TRP A 203 10.19 1.18 -6.57
C TRP A 203 10.38 -0.24 -7.10
N PHE A 204 9.57 -0.69 -8.05
CA PHE A 204 9.75 -2.00 -8.69
C PHE A 204 11.07 -2.08 -9.46
N MET A 205 11.44 -1.03 -10.21
CA MET A 205 12.74 -0.97 -10.90
C MET A 205 13.92 -1.03 -9.91
N LYS A 206 13.74 -0.42 -8.73
CA LYS A 206 14.65 -0.47 -7.60
C LYS A 206 14.80 -1.91 -7.07
N ILE A 207 13.71 -2.65 -6.89
CA ILE A 207 13.71 -4.07 -6.49
C ILE A 207 14.38 -4.94 -7.57
N LEU A 208 14.03 -4.75 -8.84
CA LEU A 208 14.59 -5.49 -9.97
C LEU A 208 16.11 -5.36 -10.05
N LYS A 209 16.63 -4.13 -9.92
CA LYS A 209 18.09 -3.88 -9.83
C LYS A 209 18.74 -4.62 -8.66
N GLY A 210 18.05 -4.73 -7.52
CA GLY A 210 18.51 -5.50 -6.37
C GLY A 210 18.60 -7.00 -6.63
N VAL A 211 17.59 -7.56 -7.31
CA VAL A 211 17.56 -8.97 -7.73
C VAL A 211 18.67 -9.25 -8.75
N MET A 212 18.80 -8.42 -9.80
CA MET A 212 19.84 -8.58 -10.83
C MET A 212 21.25 -8.56 -10.24
N LYS A 213 21.53 -7.64 -9.31
CA LYS A 213 22.81 -7.58 -8.59
C LYS A 213 23.07 -8.81 -7.72
N THR A 214 22.02 -9.47 -7.25
CA THR A 214 22.16 -10.71 -6.49
C THR A 214 22.51 -11.83 -7.47
N LEU A 215 21.76 -11.99 -8.56
CA LEU A 215 22.00 -13.02 -9.58
C LEU A 215 23.39 -12.92 -10.21
N SER A 216 23.88 -11.71 -10.50
CA SER A 216 25.21 -11.49 -11.09
C SER A 216 26.38 -11.89 -10.18
N LYS A 217 26.12 -12.21 -8.91
CA LYS A 217 27.14 -12.74 -7.98
C LYS A 217 27.18 -14.27 -7.95
N TRP A 218 26.17 -14.92 -8.51
CA TRP A 218 26.03 -16.38 -8.58
C TRP A 218 26.23 -16.93 -10.00
N SER A 219 26.30 -16.05 -11.02
CA SER A 219 26.79 -16.33 -12.37
C SER A 219 28.29 -16.14 -12.45
#